data_AF-A0A075BX15-F1
#
_entry.id   AF-A0A075BX15-F1
#
_cell.length_a   1.000
_cell.length_b   1.000
_cell.length_c   1.000
_cell.angle_alpha   90.00
_cell.angle_beta   90.00
_cell.angle_gamma   90.00
#
_symmetry.space_group_name_H-M   'P 1'
#
loop_
_entity.id
_entity.type
_entity.pdbx_description
1 polymer ?
#
loop_
_entity_poly.entity_id
_entity_poly.type
_entity_poly.pdbx_seq_one_letter_code
_entity_poly.pdbx_strand_id
1 'polypeptide(L)'
;SNPEPDSVFTPTGRIPRAATVDWRNQGAVTGVKDQGQCGSCWSFSATGSLEGQHYLKTGKLISLSEQQLVDCAGGIYFNQGCNGGWVNQAFKYIKAHGSVTEASYPYEAI
;
A
#
# COMPACT_ATOMS: atom_id res chain seq x y z
N SER A 1 13.79 17.44 -18.25
CA SER A 1 14.60 16.35 -17.68
C SER A 1 13.75 15.10 -17.69
N ASN A 2 14.15 14.11 -18.48
CA ASN A 2 13.49 12.81 -18.52
C ASN A 2 13.90 12.06 -17.23
N PRO A 3 12.99 11.65 -16.34
CA PRO A 3 13.39 10.82 -15.20
C PRO A 3 13.95 9.51 -15.76
N GLU A 4 15.15 9.12 -15.31
CA GLU A 4 15.72 7.79 -15.52
C GLU A 4 14.66 6.72 -15.23
N PRO A 5 14.61 5.59 -15.97
CA PRO A 5 13.64 4.55 -15.70
C PRO A 5 13.84 4.07 -14.26
N ASP A 6 12.88 4.38 -13.39
CA ASP A 6 12.81 3.86 -12.03
C ASP A 6 13.16 2.37 -12.07
N SER A 7 14.21 2.00 -11.31
CA SER A 7 14.87 0.70 -11.32
C SER A 7 13.86 -0.46 -11.34
N VAL A 8 13.45 -0.90 -12.53
CA VAL A 8 12.60 -2.09 -12.67
C VAL A 8 13.47 -3.26 -12.24
N PHE A 9 13.03 -3.99 -11.20
CA PHE A 9 13.72 -5.20 -10.79
C PHE A 9 13.72 -6.18 -11.96
N THR A 10 14.87 -6.31 -12.61
CA THR A 10 15.09 -7.26 -13.69
C THR A 10 15.99 -8.36 -13.13
N PRO A 11 15.45 -9.55 -12.90
CA PRO A 11 16.26 -10.71 -12.60
C PRO A 11 17.40 -10.89 -13.60
N THR A 12 18.63 -11.05 -13.12
CA THR A 12 19.73 -11.52 -13.96
C THR A 12 19.79 -13.05 -13.91
N GLY A 13 19.55 -13.69 -15.05
CA GLY A 13 19.61 -15.16 -15.19
C GLY A 13 18.34 -15.91 -14.80
N ARG A 14 18.46 -17.23 -14.66
CA ARG A 14 17.32 -18.12 -14.34
C ARG A 14 16.99 -18.01 -12.85
N ILE A 15 15.89 -17.32 -12.53
CA ILE A 15 15.31 -17.34 -11.18
C ILE A 15 14.73 -18.73 -10.93
N PRO A 16 15.23 -19.50 -9.95
CA PRO A 16 14.57 -20.72 -9.53
C PRO A 16 13.20 -20.34 -8.97
N ARG A 17 12.13 -21.03 -9.41
CA ARG A 17 10.83 -20.88 -8.76
C ARG A 17 10.99 -21.35 -7.32
N ALA A 18 10.82 -20.45 -6.36
CA ALA A 18 10.83 -20.81 -4.96
C ALA A 18 9.70 -21.83 -4.70
N ALA A 19 10.01 -22.91 -4.00
CA ALA A 19 9.02 -23.91 -3.62
C ALA A 19 7.98 -23.33 -2.64
N THR A 20 8.39 -22.36 -1.83
CA THR A 20 7.54 -21.60 -0.91
C THR A 20 8.05 -20.15 -0.82
N VAL A 21 7.14 -19.21 -0.61
CA VAL A 21 7.46 -17.80 -0.33
C VAL A 21 6.53 -17.34 0.79
N ASP A 22 7.11 -16.81 1.86
CA ASP A 22 6.37 -16.17 2.94
C ASP A 22 7.06 -14.87 3.33
N TRP A 23 6.45 -13.74 2.95
CA TRP A 23 6.99 -12.40 3.20
C TRP A 23 7.01 -12.03 4.69
N ARG A 24 6.20 -12.71 5.53
CA ARG A 24 6.20 -12.49 6.98
C ARG A 24 7.53 -12.91 7.59
N ASN A 25 8.07 -14.05 7.14
CA ASN A 25 9.37 -14.55 7.56
C ASN A 25 10.54 -13.67 7.08
N GLN A 26 10.28 -12.75 6.16
CA GLN A 26 11.26 -11.81 5.63
C GLN A 26 11.15 -10.41 6.27
N GLY A 27 10.23 -10.21 7.22
CA GLY A 27 10.00 -8.91 7.87
C GLY A 27 9.27 -7.88 7.01
N ALA A 28 8.70 -8.28 5.87
CA ALA A 28 8.08 -7.39 4.89
C ALA A 28 6.55 -7.22 5.09
N VAL A 29 6.03 -7.61 6.25
CA VAL A 29 4.58 -7.61 6.54
C VAL A 29 4.35 -7.00 7.91
N THR A 30 3.55 -5.94 7.95
CA THR A 30 3.08 -5.30 9.18
C THR A 30 2.10 -6.21 9.94
N GLY A 31 1.77 -5.83 11.18
CA GLY A 31 0.73 -6.53 11.93
C GLY A 31 -0.62 -6.47 11.21
N VAL A 32 -1.44 -7.51 11.37
CA VAL A 32 -2.82 -7.51 10.84
C VAL A 32 -3.61 -6.37 11.49
N LYS A 33 -4.28 -5.58 10.66
CA LYS A 33 -5.12 -4.45 11.08
C LYS A 33 -6.62 -4.81 10.96
N ASP A 34 -7.50 -3.95 11.48
CA ASP A 34 -8.96 -4.13 11.46
C ASP A 34 -9.66 -2.92 10.82
N GLN A 35 -10.48 -3.18 9.80
CA GLN A 35 -11.24 -2.14 9.08
C GLN A 35 -12.56 -1.76 9.77
N GLY A 36 -12.98 -2.51 10.80
CA GLY A 36 -14.23 -2.26 11.51
C GLY A 36 -15.46 -2.36 10.60
N GLN A 37 -16.43 -1.46 10.82
CA GLN A 37 -17.70 -1.42 10.06
C GLN A 37 -17.64 -0.52 8.82
N CYS A 38 -16.44 -0.20 8.34
CA CYS A 38 -16.21 0.60 7.15
C CYS A 38 -15.82 -0.31 5.98
N GLY A 39 -16.43 -0.13 4.79
CA GLY A 39 -16.09 -0.85 3.55
C GLY A 39 -14.77 -0.41 2.91
N SER A 40 -13.71 -0.27 3.71
CA SER A 40 -12.40 0.28 3.35
C SER A 40 -11.35 -0.77 2.99
N CYS A 41 -11.73 -2.04 2.78
CA CYS A 41 -10.80 -3.14 2.46
C CYS A 41 -9.83 -2.82 1.30
N TRP A 42 -10.28 -2.00 0.35
CA TRP A 42 -9.49 -1.51 -0.78
C TRP A 42 -8.33 -0.62 -0.34
N SER A 43 -8.51 0.18 0.72
CA SER A 43 -7.50 1.04 1.33
C SER A 43 -6.45 0.18 2.05
N PHE A 44 -6.89 -0.73 2.92
CA PHE A 44 -6.02 -1.70 3.62
C PHE A 44 -5.19 -2.57 2.66
N SER A 45 -5.79 -2.99 1.54
CA SER A 45 -5.09 -3.76 0.52
C SER A 45 -3.99 -2.94 -0.17
N ALA A 46 -4.25 -1.66 -0.43
CA ALA A 46 -3.29 -0.75 -1.07
C ALA A 46 -2.14 -0.41 -0.12
N THR A 47 -2.43 0.01 1.11
CA THR A 47 -1.43 0.35 2.13
C THR A 47 -0.58 -0.87 2.47
N GLY A 48 -1.17 -2.03 2.80
CA GLY A 48 -0.42 -3.24 3.13
C GLY A 48 0.53 -3.70 2.01
N SER A 49 0.09 -3.60 0.75
CA SER A 49 0.97 -3.89 -0.40
C SER A 49 2.13 -2.91 -0.50
N LEU A 50 1.87 -1.62 -0.28
CA LEU A 50 2.87 -0.55 -0.35
C LEU A 50 3.86 -0.60 0.82
N GLU A 51 3.41 -0.94 2.03
CA GLU A 51 4.25 -1.15 3.20
C GLU A 51 5.31 -2.23 2.93
N GLY A 52 4.89 -3.36 2.34
CA GLY A 52 5.81 -4.42 1.95
C GLY A 52 6.82 -3.99 0.88
N GLN A 53 6.37 -3.26 -0.14
CA GLN A 53 7.28 -2.70 -1.16
C GLN A 53 8.25 -1.67 -0.58
N HIS A 54 7.77 -0.82 0.33
CA HIS A 54 8.61 0.16 1.04
C HIS A 54 9.69 -0.56 1.85
N TYR A 55 9.34 -1.63 2.58
CA TYR A 55 10.31 -2.46 3.29
C TYR A 55 11.34 -3.07 2.34
N LEU A 56 10.92 -3.68 1.22
CA LEU A 56 11.85 -4.27 0.25
C LEU A 56 12.80 -3.25 -0.38
N LYS A 57 12.35 -2.01 -0.57
CA LYS A 57 13.16 -0.94 -1.15
C LYS A 57 14.11 -0.28 -0.15
N THR A 58 13.69 -0.14 1.11
CA THR A 58 14.36 0.73 2.10
C THR A 58 14.90 0.01 3.33
N GLY A 59 14.49 -1.24 3.55
CA GLY A 59 14.74 -1.98 4.80
C GLY A 59 13.92 -1.50 6.00
N LYS A 60 12.98 -0.58 5.81
CA LYS A 60 12.16 0.00 6.90
C LYS A 60 10.71 -0.44 6.76
N LEU A 61 10.23 -1.19 7.75
CA LEU A 61 8.82 -1.54 7.84
C LEU A 61 8.09 -0.39 8.54
N ILE A 62 7.12 0.20 7.86
CA ILE A 62 6.30 1.30 8.37
C ILE A 62 4.82 0.94 8.22
N SER A 63 3.98 1.51 9.08
CA SER A 63 2.53 1.43 8.94
C SER A 63 2.04 2.71 8.25
N LEU A 64 1.33 2.57 7.14
CA LEU A 64 0.73 3.64 6.36
C LEU A 64 -0.72 3.86 6.76
N SER A 65 -1.21 5.09 6.55
CA SER A 65 -2.57 5.50 6.90
C SER A 65 -3.58 5.03 5.88
N GLU A 66 -4.48 4.14 6.30
CA GLU A 66 -5.67 3.79 5.53
C GLU A 66 -6.68 4.96 5.48
N GLN A 67 -6.77 5.75 6.55
CA GLN A 67 -7.72 6.84 6.69
C GLN A 67 -7.50 7.94 5.65
N GLN A 68 -6.24 8.27 5.36
CA GLN A 68 -5.91 9.23 4.31
C GLN A 68 -6.55 8.85 2.97
N LEU A 69 -6.51 7.57 2.60
CA LEU A 69 -7.12 7.12 1.36
C LEU A 69 -8.65 7.15 1.44
N VAL A 70 -9.23 6.70 2.56
CA VAL A 70 -10.68 6.74 2.79
C VAL A 70 -11.22 8.15 2.60
N ASP A 71 -10.55 9.15 3.16
CA ASP A 71 -11.01 10.55 3.14
C ASP A 71 -10.67 11.28 1.84
N CYS A 72 -9.49 11.01 1.26
CA CYS A 72 -8.93 11.86 0.21
C CYS A 72 -8.89 11.21 -1.18
N ALA A 73 -8.96 9.89 -1.30
CA ALA A 73 -8.85 9.21 -2.59
C ALA A 73 -10.20 9.05 -3.32
N GLY A 74 -11.16 9.94 -3.04
CA GLY A 74 -12.39 10.08 -3.79
C GLY A 74 -12.26 10.96 -5.04
N GLY A 75 -13.36 11.59 -5.46
CA GLY A 75 -13.37 12.52 -6.60
C GLY A 75 -12.83 11.89 -7.89
N ILE A 76 -11.76 12.45 -8.45
CA ILE A 76 -11.12 11.96 -9.70
C ILE A 76 -10.50 10.56 -9.57
N TYR A 77 -10.32 10.07 -8.34
CA TYR A 77 -9.83 8.72 -8.05
C TYR A 77 -10.98 7.72 -7.80
N PHE A 78 -12.24 8.17 -7.82
CA PHE A 78 -13.44 7.33 -7.82
C PHE A 78 -13.65 6.38 -6.63
N ASN A 79 -12.83 6.41 -5.57
CA ASN A 79 -13.14 5.67 -4.36
C ASN A 79 -14.24 6.39 -3.56
N GLN A 80 -14.98 5.64 -2.74
CA GLN A 80 -16.17 6.13 -2.06
C GLN A 80 -16.06 5.94 -0.53
N GLY A 81 -14.84 6.10 0.00
CA GLY A 81 -14.56 5.92 1.43
C GLY A 81 -15.03 4.55 1.93
N CYS A 82 -15.90 4.56 2.94
CA CYS A 82 -16.49 3.36 3.52
C CYS A 82 -17.54 2.66 2.63
N ASN A 83 -17.96 3.24 1.51
CA ASN A 83 -18.87 2.59 0.56
C ASN A 83 -18.13 1.71 -0.48
N GLY A 84 -16.81 1.56 -0.33
CA GLY A 84 -15.98 0.76 -1.22
C GLY A 84 -15.08 1.58 -2.14
N GLY A 85 -14.24 0.87 -2.88
CA GLY A 85 -13.22 1.47 -3.72
C GLY A 85 -12.37 0.41 -4.41
N TRP A 86 -11.39 0.87 -5.17
CA TRP A 86 -10.53 0.03 -5.98
C TRP A 86 -9.06 0.30 -5.67
N VAL A 87 -8.31 -0.76 -5.38
CA VAL A 87 -6.88 -0.70 -5.03
C VAL A 87 -6.06 0.01 -6.11
N ASN A 88 -6.37 -0.22 -7.40
CA ASN A 88 -5.67 0.44 -8.50
C ASN A 88 -5.89 1.97 -8.53
N GLN A 89 -7.04 2.46 -8.06
CA GLN A 89 -7.29 3.89 -7.94
C GLN A 89 -6.61 4.49 -6.72
N ALA A 90 -6.58 3.74 -5.60
CA ALA A 90 -5.77 4.10 -4.44
C ALA A 90 -4.30 4.30 -4.83
N PHE A 91 -3.73 3.40 -5.63
CA PHE A 91 -2.36 3.56 -6.14
C PHE A 91 -2.18 4.79 -7.04
N LYS A 92 -3.20 5.19 -7.83
CA LYS A 92 -3.13 6.45 -8.60
C LYS A 92 -3.11 7.67 -7.69
N TYR A 93 -3.92 7.67 -6.63
CA TYR A 93 -3.88 8.73 -5.61
C TYR A 93 -2.50 8.80 -4.95
N ILE A 94 -1.99 7.65 -4.47
CA ILE A 94 -0.67 7.57 -3.81
C ILE A 94 0.44 8.04 -4.74
N LYS A 95 0.40 7.70 -6.04
CA LYS A 95 1.38 8.17 -7.01
C LYS A 95 1.38 9.70 -7.15
N ALA A 96 0.22 10.34 -7.02
CA ALA A 96 0.07 11.78 -7.18
C ALA A 96 0.33 12.57 -5.88
N HIS A 97 0.00 11.99 -4.72
CA HIS A 97 -0.04 12.70 -3.43
C HIS A 97 0.85 12.11 -2.34
N GLY A 98 1.41 10.92 -2.57
CA GLY A 98 2.10 10.14 -1.55
C GLY A 98 1.13 9.47 -0.56
N SER A 99 1.71 8.90 0.49
CA SER A 99 0.97 8.32 1.61
C SER A 99 1.67 8.71 2.92
N VAL A 100 0.90 9.03 3.96
CA VAL A 100 1.41 9.34 5.30
C VAL A 100 1.37 8.10 6.19
N THR A 101 2.10 8.16 7.31
CA THR A 101 2.09 7.05 8.28
C THR A 101 0.80 7.02 9.09
N GLU A 102 0.44 5.84 9.58
CA GLU A 102 -0.68 5.64 10.50
C GLU A 102 -0.57 6.54 11.75
N ALA A 103 0.65 6.74 12.26
CA ALA A 103 0.88 7.62 13.41
C ALA A 103 0.58 9.10 13.11
N SER A 104 0.66 9.52 11.84
CA SER A 104 0.38 10.90 11.42
C SER A 104 -1.10 11.14 11.13
N TYR A 105 -1.81 10.12 10.67
CA TYR A 105 -3.24 10.17 10.37
C TYR A 105 -3.87 8.81 10.73
N PRO A 106 -4.28 8.62 11.98
CA PRO A 106 -4.79 7.34 12.48
C PRO A 106 -6.12 6.94 11.85
N TYR A 107 -6.41 5.63 11.84
CA TYR A 107 -7.67 5.06 11.37
C TYR A 107 -8.82 5.27 12.37
N GLU A 108 -9.96 5.76 11.88
CA GLU A 108 -11.13 6.07 12.71
C GLU A 108 -12.30 5.07 12.53
N ALA A 109 -12.28 4.29 11.45
CA ALA A 109 -13.27 3.26 11.13
C ALA A 109 -14.74 3.76 11.01
N ILE A 110 -14.94 5.03 10.66
CA ILE A 110 -16.25 5.69 10.49
C ILE A 110 -16.42 6.33 9.11
#